data_AF-A0A662JNI2-F1
#
_entry.id   AF-A0A662JNI2-F1
#
_cell.length_a   1.000
_cell.length_b   1.000
_cell.length_c   1.000
_cell.angle_alpha   90.00
_cell.angle_beta   90.00
_cell.angle_gamma   90.00
#
_symmetry.space_group_name_H-M   'P 1'
#
loop_
_entity.id
_entity.type
_entity.pdbx_description
1 polymer ?
#
loop_
_entity_poly.entity_id
_entity_poly.type
_entity_poly.pdbx_seq_one_letter_code
_entity_poly.pdbx_strand_id
1 'polypeptide(L)'
;MTIIVVPVGPEPATGYLNTAIAAANDLPGIDTIEIRGGSHVVSTSLTQDATVRFTGSAMMVSTPGSASHHTLRGTVNIGSDGVTIGLPLQGFRVNGNLTVGAGANAGTSKINWCDLYGNVTNNGTGTFDAQYNYWGTQLASVIDSRTTGDIDYEPFLPKEADASYRDIQALLAAGVASGVDPAIDQLWLMTQLGQDVHTFIQYQGVAGAGAFAGAPAGGQINLGGAAGGGGAVEGAAYGTYTVGDQITGNLTVTDPVTGDPITDAAVTLSLLGPDGSNALAFWGAATYNEDTGEYEFSIDTTGLAPGTYELIIQTDDGQSMAVSIEVHGA
;
A
#
# COMPACT_ATOMS: atom_id res chain seq x y z
N MET A 1 -1.34 36.08 14.20
CA MET A 1 -0.09 36.53 14.86
C MET A 1 1.08 35.67 14.37
N THR A 2 2.34 36.12 14.46
CA THR A 2 3.52 35.28 14.10
C THR A 2 4.27 34.86 15.36
N ILE A 3 4.41 33.55 15.56
CA ILE A 3 5.15 32.92 16.66
C ILE A 3 6.43 32.34 16.06
N ILE A 4 7.59 32.83 16.49
CA ILE A 4 8.89 32.42 15.95
C ILE A 4 9.48 31.32 16.84
N VAL A 5 9.78 30.16 16.25
CA VAL A 5 10.43 29.01 16.86
C VAL A 5 11.90 28.98 16.40
N VAL A 6 12.80 29.33 17.31
CA VAL A 6 14.25 29.25 17.10
C VAL A 6 14.88 28.55 18.30
N PRO A 7 15.77 27.55 18.09
CA PRO A 7 16.60 27.02 19.17
C PRO A 7 17.69 28.05 19.52
N VAL A 8 17.34 29.07 20.31
CA VAL A 8 18.32 29.97 20.94
C VAL A 8 18.28 29.72 22.45
N GLY A 9 19.21 28.89 22.92
CA GLY A 9 19.30 28.48 24.34
C GLY A 9 18.80 27.05 24.60
N PRO A 10 18.80 26.61 25.86
CA PRO A 10 18.31 25.29 26.23
C PRO A 10 16.80 25.19 25.99
N GLU A 11 16.41 24.12 25.31
CA GLU A 11 15.01 23.84 25.00
C GLU A 11 14.16 23.77 26.29
N PRO A 12 12.97 24.42 26.34
CA PRO A 12 12.04 24.26 27.45
C PRO A 12 11.71 22.78 27.64
N ALA A 13 11.31 22.38 28.84
CA ALA A 13 10.95 20.97 29.12
C ALA A 13 9.88 20.40 28.17
N THR A 14 9.07 21.25 27.55
CA THR A 14 8.02 20.90 26.58
C THR A 14 8.38 21.16 25.12
N GLY A 15 9.53 21.75 24.82
CA GLY A 15 9.94 22.12 23.46
C GLY A 15 9.38 23.45 22.95
N TYR A 16 10.19 24.17 22.17
CA TYR A 16 9.80 25.48 21.62
C TYR A 16 8.61 25.37 20.66
N LEU A 17 8.55 24.31 19.85
CA LEU A 17 7.47 24.09 18.88
C LEU A 17 6.14 23.73 19.55
N ASN A 18 6.12 22.86 20.57
CA ASN A 18 4.87 22.54 21.28
C ASN A 18 4.32 23.75 22.05
N THR A 19 5.20 24.61 22.58
CA THR A 19 4.79 25.87 23.20
C THR A 19 4.15 26.81 22.19
N ALA A 20 4.70 26.88 20.96
CA ALA A 20 4.13 27.67 19.88
C ALA A 20 2.77 27.11 19.40
N ILE A 21 2.62 25.78 19.31
CA ILE A 21 1.37 25.11 18.98
C ILE A 21 0.30 25.38 20.04
N ALA A 22 0.63 25.26 21.33
CA ALA A 22 -0.28 25.54 22.42
C ALA A 22 -0.78 27.00 22.37
N ALA A 23 0.13 27.95 22.16
CA ALA A 23 -0.23 29.35 22.00
C ALA A 23 -1.14 29.58 20.77
N ALA A 24 -0.85 28.98 19.62
CA ALA A 24 -1.68 29.09 18.43
C ALA A 24 -3.09 28.49 18.61
N ASN A 25 -3.23 27.45 19.44
CA ASN A 25 -4.54 26.86 19.75
C ASN A 25 -5.41 27.77 20.64
N ASP A 26 -4.79 28.61 21.48
CA ASP A 26 -5.48 29.48 22.44
C ASP A 26 -5.79 30.87 21.88
N LEU A 27 -5.12 31.28 20.80
CA LEU A 27 -5.26 32.61 20.20
C LEU A 27 -6.37 32.64 19.13
N PRO A 28 -7.10 33.77 18.99
CA PRO A 28 -8.11 33.92 17.96
C PRO A 28 -7.50 34.26 16.58
N GLY A 29 -8.04 33.65 15.53
CA GLY A 29 -7.65 33.90 14.14
C GLY A 29 -6.63 32.89 13.61
N ILE A 30 -6.12 33.12 12.39
CA ILE A 30 -5.10 32.26 11.78
C ILE A 30 -3.72 32.77 12.21
N ASP A 31 -3.00 31.94 12.96
CA ASP A 31 -1.63 32.23 13.37
C ASP A 31 -0.59 31.68 12.40
N THR A 32 0.64 32.18 12.50
CA THR A 32 1.80 31.69 11.77
C THR A 32 2.84 31.19 12.76
N ILE A 33 3.21 29.92 12.67
CA ILE A 33 4.32 29.31 13.42
C ILE A 33 5.53 29.26 12.48
N GLU A 34 6.54 30.08 12.74
CA GLU A 34 7.75 30.16 11.91
C GLU A 34 8.90 29.34 12.53
N ILE A 35 9.28 28.25 11.88
CA ILE A 35 10.40 27.38 12.26
C ILE A 35 11.65 27.82 11.48
N ARG A 36 12.68 28.30 12.19
CA ARG A 36 13.93 28.80 11.57
C ARG A 36 15.04 27.74 11.45
N GLY A 37 14.82 26.55 11.99
CA GLY A 37 15.72 25.42 11.86
C GLY A 37 15.72 24.49 13.09
N GLY A 38 16.52 23.43 13.02
CA GLY A 38 16.68 22.46 14.10
C GLY A 38 15.72 21.26 14.02
N SER A 39 15.82 20.36 15.00
CA SER A 39 14.97 19.15 15.10
C SER A 39 13.91 19.36 16.17
N HIS A 40 12.65 19.10 15.82
CA HIS A 40 11.50 19.35 16.68
C HIS A 40 10.62 18.12 16.79
N VAL A 41 10.29 17.73 18.02
CA VAL A 41 9.31 16.66 18.31
C VAL A 41 7.99 17.30 18.72
N VAL A 42 6.94 17.01 17.96
CA VAL A 42 5.58 17.47 18.23
C VAL A 42 4.83 16.43 19.04
N SER A 43 4.33 16.84 20.20
CA SER A 43 3.55 16.00 21.12
C SER A 43 2.12 16.48 21.31
N THR A 44 1.73 17.56 20.63
CA THR A 44 0.38 18.14 20.70
C THR A 44 -0.09 18.53 19.30
N SER A 45 -1.35 18.22 18.97
CA SER A 45 -1.98 18.60 17.71
C SER A 45 -2.28 20.09 17.61
N LEU A 46 -2.27 20.62 16.39
CA LEU A 46 -2.97 21.87 16.07
C LEU A 46 -4.48 21.59 16.00
N THR A 47 -5.24 22.23 16.88
CA THR A 47 -6.71 22.14 16.91
C THR A 47 -7.37 23.30 16.17
N GLN A 48 -6.64 24.40 15.96
CA GLN A 48 -7.02 25.54 15.14
C GLN A 48 -6.21 25.59 13.83
N ASP A 49 -6.74 26.26 12.81
CA ASP A 49 -6.03 26.48 11.56
C ASP A 49 -4.85 27.45 11.78
N ALA A 50 -3.64 26.97 11.54
CA ALA A 50 -2.42 27.78 11.59
C ALA A 50 -1.60 27.60 10.31
N THR A 51 -0.79 28.60 10.00
CA THR A 51 0.24 28.51 8.97
C THR A 51 1.54 28.05 9.62
N VAL A 52 1.99 26.83 9.33
CA VAL A 52 3.34 26.38 9.72
C VAL A 52 4.31 26.77 8.61
N ARG A 53 5.34 27.55 8.91
CA ARG A 53 6.30 28.06 7.92
C ARG A 53 7.72 27.68 8.30
N PHE A 54 8.42 27.00 7.41
CA PHE A 54 9.85 26.74 7.51
C PHE A 54 10.63 27.84 6.79
N THR A 55 11.61 28.42 7.47
CA THR A 55 12.50 29.48 6.95
C THR A 55 13.98 29.12 7.08
N GLY A 56 14.28 27.95 7.63
CA GLY A 56 15.61 27.33 7.61
C GLY A 56 15.48 25.81 7.68
N SER A 57 16.58 25.11 7.37
CA SER A 57 16.63 23.65 7.37
C SER A 57 16.22 23.09 8.74
N ALA A 58 15.19 22.24 8.73
CA ALA A 58 14.56 21.75 9.93
C ALA A 58 14.05 20.32 9.75
N MET A 59 13.96 19.61 10.86
CA MET A 59 13.27 18.32 10.95
C MET A 59 12.10 18.46 11.89
N MET A 60 10.91 18.04 11.46
CA MET A 60 9.70 18.03 12.26
C MET A 60 9.12 16.63 12.26
N VAL A 61 9.00 16.03 13.44
CA VAL A 61 8.46 14.68 13.64
C VAL A 61 7.47 14.67 14.78
N SER A 62 6.50 13.77 14.75
CA SER A 62 5.63 13.54 15.90
C SER A 62 6.29 12.60 16.92
N THR A 63 5.65 12.43 18.07
CA THR A 63 6.02 11.37 19.01
C THR A 63 5.92 9.98 18.37
N PRO A 64 6.69 8.97 18.78
CA PRO A 64 6.55 7.62 18.26
C PRO A 64 5.13 7.04 18.35
N GLY A 65 4.67 6.40 17.27
CA GLY A 65 3.38 5.72 17.13
C GLY A 65 2.18 6.61 16.77
N SER A 66 2.37 7.74 16.07
CA SER A 66 1.36 8.81 16.10
C SER A 66 1.10 9.63 14.83
N ALA A 67 1.39 9.12 13.62
CA ALA A 67 0.98 9.83 12.40
C ALA A 67 -0.54 10.09 12.36
N SER A 68 -1.33 9.16 12.88
CA SER A 68 -2.78 9.25 13.02
C SER A 68 -3.28 10.12 14.20
N HIS A 69 -2.39 10.50 15.13
CA HIS A 69 -2.78 11.20 16.37
C HIS A 69 -2.30 12.66 16.45
N HIS A 70 -1.36 13.08 15.60
CA HIS A 70 -0.98 14.51 15.49
C HIS A 70 -1.45 15.11 14.20
N THR A 71 -2.39 16.05 14.32
CA THR A 71 -2.91 16.79 13.18
C THR A 71 -2.18 18.12 13.03
N LEU A 72 -1.73 18.41 11.82
CA LEU A 72 -1.40 19.76 11.36
C LEU A 72 -2.62 20.32 10.63
N ARG A 73 -3.25 21.34 11.22
CA ARG A 73 -4.38 22.05 10.63
C ARG A 73 -3.92 23.38 10.03
N GLY A 74 -4.37 23.66 8.82
CA GLY A 74 -3.96 24.84 8.06
C GLY A 74 -2.77 24.58 7.13
N THR A 75 -2.18 25.67 6.60
CA THR A 75 -1.20 25.57 5.49
C THR A 75 0.21 25.32 6.00
N VAL A 76 0.93 24.40 5.36
CA VAL A 76 2.35 24.14 5.59
C VAL A 76 3.17 24.77 4.46
N ASN A 77 4.09 25.67 4.79
CA ASN A 77 4.95 26.36 3.82
C ASN A 77 6.42 26.00 4.04
N ILE A 78 7.04 25.34 3.07
CA ILE A 78 8.46 25.02 3.04
C ILE A 78 9.18 26.13 2.27
N GLY A 79 9.72 27.11 2.99
CA GLY A 79 10.41 28.27 2.42
C GLY A 79 11.94 28.15 2.38
N SER A 80 12.49 26.99 2.71
CA SER A 80 13.92 26.74 2.84
C SER A 80 14.31 25.34 2.40
N ASP A 81 15.59 25.17 2.12
CA ASP A 81 16.21 23.88 1.77
C ASP A 81 16.29 22.95 2.99
N GLY A 82 16.43 21.65 2.73
CA GLY A 82 16.74 20.67 3.78
C GLY A 82 15.65 20.51 4.84
N VAL A 83 14.38 20.57 4.45
CA VAL A 83 13.25 20.39 5.38
C VAL A 83 12.77 18.93 5.33
N THR A 84 12.73 18.27 6.47
CA THR A 84 12.18 16.91 6.61
C THR A 84 10.96 16.92 7.52
N ILE A 85 9.83 16.43 7.02
CA ILE A 85 8.59 16.29 7.79
C ILE A 85 8.22 14.81 7.83
N GLY A 86 8.11 14.28 9.05
CA GLY A 86 7.72 12.90 9.28
C GLY A 86 8.87 11.90 9.15
N LEU A 87 8.71 10.81 9.89
CA LEU A 87 9.51 9.59 9.88
C LEU A 87 8.57 8.41 10.11
N PRO A 88 8.99 7.16 9.89
CA PRO A 88 8.18 6.01 10.23
C PRO A 88 7.64 6.06 11.67
N LEU A 89 6.32 5.84 11.84
CA LEU A 89 5.58 5.99 13.11
C LEU A 89 5.66 7.38 13.75
N GLN A 90 6.21 8.37 13.08
CA GLN A 90 6.43 9.73 13.59
C GLN A 90 6.01 10.79 12.55
N GLY A 91 4.96 10.50 11.79
CA GLY A 91 4.38 11.41 10.80
C GLY A 91 3.26 12.29 11.35
N PHE A 92 2.45 12.83 10.45
CA PHE A 92 1.34 13.72 10.77
C PHE A 92 0.13 13.46 9.87
N ARG A 93 -1.06 13.74 10.41
CA ARG A 93 -2.24 14.00 9.61
C ARG A 93 -2.23 15.47 9.17
N VAL A 94 -2.10 15.73 7.87
CA VAL A 94 -2.04 17.09 7.32
C VAL A 94 -3.38 17.45 6.69
N ASN A 95 -4.17 18.23 7.43
CA ASN A 95 -5.49 18.71 7.02
C ASN A 95 -5.39 20.15 6.47
N GLY A 96 -4.56 20.33 5.45
CA GLY A 96 -4.37 21.61 4.77
C GLY A 96 -3.35 21.49 3.65
N ASN A 97 -3.16 22.58 2.91
CA ASN A 97 -2.27 22.58 1.75
C ASN A 97 -0.80 22.60 2.19
N LEU A 98 0.06 21.93 1.44
CA LEU A 98 1.50 22.01 1.57
C LEU A 98 2.08 22.73 0.35
N THR A 99 2.96 23.69 0.56
CA THR A 99 3.60 24.44 -0.52
C THR A 99 5.11 24.53 -0.31
N VAL A 100 5.89 24.08 -1.29
CA VAL A 100 7.31 24.40 -1.40
C VAL A 100 7.43 25.73 -2.14
N GLY A 101 8.05 26.71 -1.48
CA GLY A 101 8.17 28.07 -2.00
C GLY A 101 9.23 28.18 -3.10
N ALA A 102 9.05 29.15 -4.01
CA ALA A 102 9.93 29.33 -5.17
C ALA A 102 11.40 29.65 -4.87
N GLY A 103 11.72 30.02 -3.63
CA GLY A 103 13.10 30.24 -3.18
C GLY A 103 13.80 29.00 -2.61
N ALA A 104 13.13 27.85 -2.53
CA ALA A 104 13.66 26.63 -1.92
C ALA A 104 14.07 25.59 -2.98
N ASN A 105 15.13 24.84 -2.70
CA ASN A 105 15.51 23.64 -3.41
C ASN A 105 14.69 22.45 -2.89
N ALA A 106 13.61 22.15 -3.60
CA ALA A 106 12.69 21.06 -3.30
C ALA A 106 13.39 19.68 -3.27
N GLY A 107 14.42 19.48 -4.11
CA GLY A 107 15.20 18.24 -4.16
C GLY A 107 16.00 17.90 -2.89
N THR A 108 15.99 18.79 -1.90
CA THR A 108 16.62 18.56 -0.59
C THR A 108 15.62 18.41 0.54
N SER A 109 14.33 18.55 0.24
CA SER A 109 13.25 18.57 1.22
C SER A 109 12.30 17.41 0.95
N LYS A 110 11.70 16.89 2.02
CA LYS A 110 10.81 15.75 1.94
C LYS A 110 9.71 15.76 2.98
N ILE A 111 8.59 15.13 2.62
CA ILE A 111 7.54 14.74 3.56
C ILE A 111 7.26 13.26 3.34
N ASN A 112 7.38 12.44 4.37
CA ASN A 112 7.14 11.01 4.27
C ASN A 112 6.37 10.51 5.50
N TRP A 113 5.74 9.35 5.37
CA TRP A 113 5.03 8.67 6.46
C TRP A 113 3.91 9.52 7.08
N CYS A 114 3.27 10.37 6.29
CA CYS A 114 2.18 11.25 6.69
C CYS A 114 0.86 10.89 5.97
N ASP A 115 -0.25 11.34 6.53
CA ASP A 115 -1.58 11.25 5.91
C ASP A 115 -1.98 12.63 5.36
N LEU A 116 -1.96 12.79 4.03
CA LEU A 116 -2.13 14.07 3.34
C LEU A 116 -3.56 14.22 2.79
N TYR A 117 -4.26 15.27 3.22
CA TYR A 117 -5.65 15.54 2.79
C TYR A 117 -5.82 16.84 1.98
N GLY A 118 -4.80 17.70 1.90
CA GLY A 118 -4.80 18.92 1.10
C GLY A 118 -4.04 18.83 -0.23
N ASN A 119 -3.93 19.94 -0.95
CA ASN A 119 -3.12 20.04 -2.16
C ASN A 119 -1.63 20.15 -1.80
N VAL A 120 -0.77 19.60 -2.66
CA VAL A 120 0.68 19.71 -2.53
C VAL A 120 1.22 20.45 -3.76
N THR A 121 1.86 21.58 -3.55
CA THR A 121 2.39 22.42 -4.64
C THR A 121 3.88 22.61 -4.47
N ASN A 122 4.65 22.25 -5.50
CA ASN A 122 6.06 22.57 -5.59
C ASN A 122 6.27 23.76 -6.55
N ASN A 123 6.60 24.92 -5.99
CA ASN A 123 7.04 26.09 -6.77
C ASN A 123 8.58 26.24 -6.77
N GLY A 124 9.29 25.41 -5.99
CA GLY A 124 10.74 25.44 -5.83
C GLY A 124 11.49 24.80 -7.00
N THR A 125 12.80 24.60 -6.84
CA THR A 125 13.63 23.93 -7.86
C THR A 125 13.87 22.46 -7.51
N GLY A 126 13.86 21.58 -8.52
CA GLY A 126 14.05 20.14 -8.33
C GLY A 126 12.77 19.42 -7.90
N THR A 127 12.85 18.10 -7.79
CA THR A 127 11.71 17.24 -7.45
C THR A 127 11.51 17.17 -5.95
N PHE A 128 10.31 17.49 -5.45
CA PHE A 128 9.98 17.34 -4.04
C PHE A 128 9.68 15.87 -3.71
N ASP A 129 10.34 15.31 -2.70
CA ASP A 129 10.09 13.94 -2.22
C ASP A 129 8.86 13.91 -1.32
N ALA A 130 7.79 13.32 -1.85
CA ALA A 130 6.52 13.05 -1.17
C ALA A 130 6.17 11.55 -1.20
N GLN A 131 7.17 10.68 -1.29
CA GLN A 131 7.00 9.23 -1.27
C GLN A 131 6.50 8.75 0.11
N TYR A 132 6.02 7.51 0.19
CA TYR A 132 5.65 6.85 1.45
C TYR A 132 4.58 7.59 2.27
N ASN A 133 3.67 8.31 1.60
CA ASN A 133 2.53 8.96 2.24
C ASN A 133 1.22 8.27 1.87
N TYR A 134 0.23 8.36 2.75
CA TYR A 134 -1.15 8.08 2.41
C TYR A 134 -1.82 9.38 1.97
N TRP A 135 -2.44 9.41 0.81
CA TRP A 135 -3.03 10.63 0.26
C TRP A 135 -4.53 10.78 0.56
N GLY A 136 -5.06 10.01 1.53
CA GLY A 136 -6.50 9.99 1.81
C GLY A 136 -7.32 9.30 0.73
N THR A 137 -6.67 8.66 -0.23
CA THR A 137 -7.27 7.97 -1.38
C THR A 137 -6.31 6.92 -1.93
N GLN A 138 -6.86 5.93 -2.62
CA GLN A 138 -6.12 4.90 -3.36
C GLN A 138 -6.01 5.21 -4.86
N LEU A 139 -6.64 6.29 -5.32
CA LEU A 139 -6.72 6.63 -6.74
C LEU A 139 -5.61 7.61 -7.11
N ALA A 140 -4.63 7.18 -7.91
CA ALA A 140 -3.55 8.01 -8.40
C ALA A 140 -4.06 9.27 -9.13
N SER A 141 -5.13 9.15 -9.93
CA SER A 141 -5.76 10.28 -10.62
C SER A 141 -6.27 11.40 -9.69
N VAL A 142 -6.66 11.05 -8.45
CA VAL A 142 -7.05 12.04 -7.43
C VAL A 142 -5.80 12.72 -6.86
N ILE A 143 -4.70 11.98 -6.70
CA ILE A 143 -3.41 12.51 -6.25
C ILE A 143 -2.86 13.49 -7.30
N ASP A 144 -2.86 13.12 -8.57
CA ASP A 144 -2.46 13.97 -9.70
C ASP A 144 -3.21 15.30 -9.74
N SER A 145 -4.51 15.27 -9.45
CA SER A 145 -5.33 16.50 -9.39
C SER A 145 -4.99 17.42 -8.20
N ARG A 146 -4.33 16.88 -7.17
CA ARG A 146 -3.96 17.56 -5.94
C ARG A 146 -2.49 17.96 -5.89
N THR A 147 -1.65 17.42 -6.78
CA THR A 147 -0.25 17.77 -6.93
C THR A 147 -0.09 18.84 -8.01
N THR A 148 0.90 19.71 -7.85
CA THR A 148 1.24 20.73 -8.85
C THR A 148 2.73 21.02 -8.80
N GLY A 149 3.41 20.95 -9.94
CA GLY A 149 4.87 21.03 -10.04
C GLY A 149 5.56 19.67 -9.91
N ASP A 150 6.89 19.66 -9.90
CA ASP A 150 7.69 18.42 -9.86
C ASP A 150 7.63 17.78 -8.46
N ILE A 151 6.79 16.77 -8.29
CA ILE A 151 6.58 16.05 -7.02
C ILE A 151 6.71 14.56 -7.29
N ASP A 152 7.58 13.90 -6.55
CA ASP A 152 7.70 12.44 -6.54
C ASP A 152 6.86 11.89 -5.38
N TYR A 153 5.66 11.37 -5.70
CA TYR A 153 4.77 10.79 -4.69
C TYR A 153 4.77 9.25 -4.71
N GLU A 154 5.48 8.60 -5.63
CA GLU A 154 5.46 7.15 -5.81
C GLU A 154 6.74 6.52 -5.25
N PRO A 155 6.65 5.44 -4.45
CA PRO A 155 5.44 4.73 -4.09
C PRO A 155 4.61 5.47 -3.02
N PHE A 156 3.28 5.36 -3.13
CA PHE A 156 2.34 5.87 -2.12
C PHE A 156 1.63 4.72 -1.39
N LEU A 157 1.17 5.00 -0.17
CA LEU A 157 0.61 3.99 0.72
C LEU A 157 -0.87 3.72 0.39
N PRO A 158 -1.33 2.46 0.40
CA PRO A 158 -2.73 2.11 0.16
C PRO A 158 -3.67 2.43 1.34
N LYS A 159 -3.10 2.72 2.52
CA LYS A 159 -3.80 3.06 3.76
C LYS A 159 -2.93 3.94 4.66
N GLU A 160 -3.52 4.44 5.74
CA GLU A 160 -2.89 5.34 6.72
C GLU A 160 -1.46 4.94 7.10
N ALA A 161 -0.58 5.92 7.26
CA ALA A 161 0.86 5.72 7.36
C ALA A 161 1.28 4.79 8.52
N ASP A 162 0.65 4.95 9.70
CA ASP A 162 0.93 4.10 10.86
C ASP A 162 0.52 2.63 10.61
N ALA A 163 -0.62 2.42 9.96
CA ALA A 163 -1.11 1.08 9.66
C ALA A 163 -0.25 0.41 8.59
N SER A 164 0.08 1.13 7.52
CA SER A 164 0.98 0.67 6.47
C SER A 164 2.35 0.30 7.03
N TYR A 165 2.95 1.13 7.90
CA TYR A 165 4.26 0.82 8.44
C TYR A 165 4.26 -0.44 9.33
N ARG A 166 3.23 -0.65 10.16
CA ARG A 166 3.11 -1.87 10.97
C ARG A 166 3.06 -3.12 10.10
N ASP A 167 2.32 -3.07 9.00
CA ASP A 167 2.20 -4.22 8.09
C ASP A 167 3.47 -4.42 7.27
N ILE A 168 4.14 -3.35 6.82
CA ILE A 168 5.47 -3.42 6.21
C ILE A 168 6.46 -4.13 7.15
N GLN A 169 6.47 -3.77 8.43
CA GLN A 169 7.34 -4.44 9.40
C GLN A 169 7.00 -5.93 9.56
N ALA A 170 5.72 -6.29 9.53
CA ALA A 170 5.31 -7.70 9.57
C ALA A 170 5.76 -8.48 8.32
N LEU A 171 5.61 -7.89 7.13
CA LEU A 171 6.05 -8.46 5.85
C LEU A 171 7.57 -8.65 5.81
N LEU A 172 8.33 -7.64 6.24
CA LEU A 172 9.78 -7.71 6.34
C LEU A 172 10.24 -8.77 7.35
N ALA A 173 9.59 -8.83 8.53
CA ALA A 173 9.91 -9.80 9.57
C ALA A 173 9.61 -11.25 9.15
N ALA A 174 8.56 -11.45 8.35
CA ALA A 174 8.23 -12.74 7.76
C ALA A 174 9.12 -13.11 6.57
N GLY A 175 9.96 -12.19 6.07
CA GLY A 175 10.81 -12.41 4.91
C GLY A 175 10.06 -12.48 3.58
N VAL A 176 8.80 -12.04 3.55
CA VAL A 176 7.97 -12.01 2.32
C VAL A 176 8.20 -10.75 1.48
N ALA A 177 8.94 -9.77 2.02
CA ALA A 177 9.40 -8.59 1.30
C ALA A 177 10.89 -8.33 1.60
N SER A 178 11.63 -7.84 0.61
CA SER A 178 13.07 -7.57 0.69
C SER A 178 13.42 -6.13 1.10
N GLY A 179 12.43 -5.23 1.12
CA GLY A 179 12.61 -3.81 1.41
C GLY A 179 11.27 -3.09 1.52
N VAL A 180 11.31 -1.77 1.72
CA VAL A 180 10.10 -0.95 1.90
C VAL A 180 9.25 -0.94 0.64
N ASP A 181 9.83 -0.68 -0.53
CA ASP A 181 9.05 -0.58 -1.78
C ASP A 181 8.39 -1.91 -2.15
N PRO A 182 9.11 -3.06 -2.15
CA PRO A 182 8.46 -4.35 -2.35
C PRO A 182 7.39 -4.66 -1.31
N ALA A 183 7.55 -4.21 -0.05
CA ALA A 183 6.52 -4.38 0.97
C ALA A 183 5.28 -3.50 0.70
N ILE A 184 5.44 -2.32 0.09
CA ILE A 184 4.34 -1.48 -0.35
C ILE A 184 3.59 -2.13 -1.52
N ASP A 185 4.30 -2.76 -2.45
CA ASP A 185 3.66 -3.52 -3.53
C ASP A 185 2.80 -4.66 -2.97
N GLN A 186 3.33 -5.41 -1.97
CA GLN A 186 2.57 -6.45 -1.28
C GLN A 186 1.37 -5.88 -0.51
N LEU A 187 1.51 -4.71 0.11
CA LEU A 187 0.39 -4.03 0.77
C LEU A 187 -0.73 -3.64 -0.21
N TRP A 188 -0.38 -3.19 -1.41
CA TRP A 188 -1.35 -2.87 -2.46
C TRP A 188 -2.14 -4.09 -2.87
N LEU A 189 -1.44 -5.18 -3.14
CA LEU A 189 -2.06 -6.46 -3.45
C LEU A 189 -2.98 -6.93 -2.32
N MET A 190 -2.51 -6.93 -1.07
CA MET A 190 -3.34 -7.28 0.09
C MET A 190 -4.62 -6.44 0.15
N THR A 191 -4.49 -5.14 -0.14
CA THR A 191 -5.62 -4.21 -0.10
C THR A 191 -6.62 -4.49 -1.22
N GLN A 192 -6.15 -4.80 -2.42
CA GLN A 192 -6.99 -5.21 -3.56
C GLN A 192 -7.72 -6.54 -3.29
N LEU A 193 -7.02 -7.51 -2.68
CA LEU A 193 -7.57 -8.81 -2.30
C LEU A 193 -8.47 -8.75 -1.05
N GLY A 194 -8.53 -7.61 -0.35
CA GLY A 194 -9.28 -7.47 0.90
C GLY A 194 -8.72 -8.29 2.05
N GLN A 195 -7.41 -8.59 2.04
CA GLN A 195 -6.74 -9.43 3.02
C GLN A 195 -5.97 -8.62 4.06
N ASP A 196 -5.94 -9.12 5.30
CA ASP A 196 -5.05 -8.60 6.33
C ASP A 196 -3.64 -9.21 6.22
N VAL A 197 -2.66 -8.54 6.82
CA VAL A 197 -1.24 -8.92 6.71
C VAL A 197 -0.94 -10.32 7.24
N HIS A 198 -1.67 -10.76 8.26
CA HIS A 198 -1.43 -12.06 8.88
C HIS A 198 -1.93 -13.18 7.97
N THR A 199 -3.14 -13.03 7.45
CA THR A 199 -3.70 -13.92 6.43
C THR A 199 -2.79 -14.01 5.20
N PHE A 200 -2.31 -12.86 4.71
CA PHE A 200 -1.41 -12.81 3.56
C PHE A 200 -0.07 -13.53 3.79
N ILE A 201 0.57 -13.31 4.95
CA ILE A 201 1.84 -13.97 5.31
C ILE A 201 1.65 -15.48 5.42
N GLN A 202 0.56 -15.94 6.05
CA GLN A 202 0.26 -17.36 6.16
C GLN A 202 0.16 -18.01 4.77
N TYR A 203 -0.49 -17.33 3.84
CA TYR A 203 -0.69 -17.81 2.49
C TYR A 203 0.61 -17.87 1.66
N GLN A 204 1.49 -16.87 1.79
CA GLN A 204 2.84 -16.92 1.19
C GLN A 204 3.69 -18.08 1.71
N GLY A 205 3.54 -18.43 3.00
CA GLY A 205 4.22 -19.57 3.60
C GLY A 205 3.77 -20.93 3.05
N VAL A 206 2.57 -21.00 2.48
CA VAL A 206 2.00 -22.22 1.87
C VAL A 206 2.27 -22.26 0.35
N ALA A 207 2.19 -21.11 -0.34
CA ALA A 207 2.40 -20.99 -1.78
C ALA A 207 3.88 -20.98 -2.20
N GLY A 208 4.80 -20.66 -1.28
CA GLY A 208 6.22 -20.40 -1.58
C GLY A 208 6.47 -18.92 -1.90
N ALA A 209 7.56 -18.38 -1.37
CA ALA A 209 7.86 -16.95 -1.47
C ALA A 209 8.08 -16.47 -2.92
N GLY A 210 7.31 -15.49 -3.38
CA GLY A 210 7.52 -14.79 -4.66
C GLY A 210 6.36 -14.80 -5.66
N ALA A 211 5.22 -15.39 -5.33
CA ALA A 211 4.12 -15.62 -6.27
C ALA A 211 3.28 -14.37 -6.66
N PHE A 212 3.58 -13.17 -6.14
CA PHE A 212 2.67 -12.02 -6.28
C PHE A 212 3.35 -10.66 -6.48
N ALA A 213 4.13 -10.51 -7.55
CA ALA A 213 4.70 -9.22 -7.94
C ALA A 213 3.82 -8.53 -8.99
N GLY A 214 3.11 -7.48 -8.59
CA GLY A 214 2.50 -6.43 -9.44
C GLY A 214 1.34 -6.88 -10.34
N ALA A 215 0.16 -6.27 -10.20
CA ALA A 215 -0.96 -6.51 -11.12
C ALA A 215 -1.79 -5.25 -11.41
N PRO A 216 -2.16 -5.01 -12.68
CA PRO A 216 -3.16 -4.03 -13.07
C PRO A 216 -4.57 -4.62 -13.16
N ALA A 217 -5.56 -3.80 -12.81
CA ALA A 217 -6.97 -4.20 -12.77
C ALA A 217 -7.63 -4.27 -14.17
N GLY A 218 -8.40 -5.35 -14.42
CA GLY A 218 -9.52 -5.33 -15.37
C GLY A 218 -9.75 -6.58 -16.23
N GLY A 219 -9.34 -7.79 -15.81
CA GLY A 219 -9.30 -8.96 -16.68
C GLY A 219 -10.46 -9.94 -16.56
N GLN A 220 -10.98 -10.38 -17.70
CA GLN A 220 -11.92 -11.51 -17.82
C GLN A 220 -11.18 -12.84 -17.90
N ILE A 221 -11.53 -13.79 -17.01
CA ILE A 221 -10.94 -15.14 -16.98
C ILE A 221 -11.60 -16.04 -18.03
N ASN A 222 -10.80 -16.66 -18.90
CA ASN A 222 -11.22 -17.71 -19.83
C ASN A 222 -10.39 -18.98 -19.60
N LEU A 223 -11.03 -20.12 -19.37
CA LEU A 223 -10.33 -21.39 -19.17
C LEU A 223 -9.78 -21.95 -20.49
N GLY A 224 -8.51 -22.34 -20.48
CA GLY A 224 -7.89 -23.17 -21.51
C GLY A 224 -8.21 -24.65 -21.30
N GLY A 225 -7.98 -25.47 -22.32
CA GLY A 225 -8.17 -26.91 -22.22
C GLY A 225 -7.10 -27.56 -21.32
N ALA A 226 -7.51 -28.09 -20.18
CA ALA A 226 -6.63 -28.86 -19.28
C ALA A 226 -6.16 -30.17 -19.94
N ALA A 227 -4.87 -30.48 -19.82
CA ALA A 227 -4.26 -31.69 -20.35
C ALA A 227 -3.82 -32.65 -19.23
N GLY A 228 -4.58 -33.75 -19.07
CA GLY A 228 -4.20 -34.95 -18.32
C GLY A 228 -5.09 -35.21 -17.09
N GLY A 229 -5.59 -36.42 -16.82
CA GLY A 229 -5.61 -37.67 -17.55
C GLY A 229 -6.54 -38.63 -16.78
N GLY A 230 -7.52 -39.24 -17.45
CA GLY A 230 -8.43 -40.22 -16.82
C GLY A 230 -9.91 -40.11 -17.19
N GLY A 231 -10.27 -40.00 -18.47
CA GLY A 231 -11.56 -40.51 -18.98
C GLY A 231 -12.83 -39.66 -18.79
N ALA A 232 -12.92 -38.51 -19.46
CA ALA A 232 -14.05 -38.10 -20.33
C ALA A 232 -13.80 -36.66 -20.82
N VAL A 233 -14.07 -36.42 -22.11
CA VAL A 233 -13.83 -35.15 -22.80
C VAL A 233 -15.08 -34.28 -22.68
N GLU A 234 -14.97 -33.11 -22.05
CA GLU A 234 -15.25 -31.78 -22.64
C GLU A 234 -15.21 -30.69 -21.54
N GLY A 235 -14.23 -29.78 -21.66
CA GLY A 235 -14.33 -28.38 -21.23
C GLY A 235 -14.34 -28.07 -19.72
N ALA A 236 -13.39 -27.22 -19.32
CA ALA A 236 -13.21 -26.59 -18.01
C ALA A 236 -12.58 -27.47 -16.93
N ALA A 237 -12.01 -26.82 -15.91
CA ALA A 237 -11.22 -27.37 -14.80
C ALA A 237 -12.05 -28.26 -13.83
N TYR A 238 -13.01 -29.01 -14.37
CA TYR A 238 -13.80 -30.02 -13.69
C TYR A 238 -13.12 -31.38 -13.92
N GLY A 239 -12.72 -32.04 -12.84
CA GLY A 239 -12.02 -33.31 -12.94
C GLY A 239 -12.08 -34.11 -11.66
N THR A 240 -12.02 -35.43 -11.82
CA THR A 240 -11.82 -36.40 -10.74
C THR A 240 -10.32 -36.70 -10.63
N TYR A 241 -9.73 -36.47 -9.46
CA TYR A 241 -8.32 -36.71 -9.17
C TYR A 241 -8.19 -37.73 -8.05
N THR A 242 -7.08 -38.45 -7.97
CA THR A 242 -6.75 -39.29 -6.81
C THR A 242 -5.85 -38.51 -5.87
N VAL A 243 -5.96 -38.74 -4.55
CA VAL A 243 -5.02 -38.16 -3.59
C VAL A 243 -3.57 -38.50 -3.98
N GLY A 244 -2.76 -37.47 -4.20
CA GLY A 244 -1.37 -37.56 -4.67
C GLY A 244 -1.18 -37.19 -6.14
N ASP A 245 -2.25 -37.02 -6.91
CA ASP A 245 -2.19 -36.48 -8.27
C ASP A 245 -1.94 -34.96 -8.25
N GLN A 246 -1.42 -34.42 -9.35
CA GLN A 246 -1.38 -32.98 -9.59
C GLN A 246 -2.62 -32.56 -10.39
N ILE A 247 -3.36 -31.59 -9.84
CA ILE A 247 -4.35 -30.83 -10.61
C ILE A 247 -3.59 -29.78 -11.38
N THR A 248 -3.63 -29.84 -12.71
CA THR A 248 -3.02 -28.82 -13.56
C THR A 248 -4.09 -28.12 -14.38
N GLY A 249 -3.89 -26.84 -14.65
CA GLY A 249 -4.79 -26.07 -15.47
C GLY A 249 -4.12 -24.86 -16.09
N ASN A 250 -4.75 -24.37 -17.15
CA ASN A 250 -4.36 -23.17 -17.86
C ASN A 250 -5.57 -22.25 -18.06
N LEU A 251 -5.31 -20.96 -18.11
CA LEU A 251 -6.33 -19.94 -18.35
C LEU A 251 -5.72 -18.73 -19.04
N THR A 252 -6.53 -18.01 -19.78
CA THR A 252 -6.18 -16.70 -20.33
C THR A 252 -6.97 -15.63 -19.59
N VAL A 253 -6.35 -14.47 -19.42
CA VAL A 253 -7.02 -13.28 -18.92
C VAL A 253 -7.09 -12.30 -20.07
N THR A 254 -8.26 -11.75 -20.36
CA THR A 254 -8.46 -10.84 -21.49
C THR A 254 -9.16 -9.56 -21.05
N ASP A 255 -8.79 -8.43 -21.64
CA ASP A 255 -9.54 -7.18 -21.49
C ASP A 255 -10.96 -7.36 -22.05
N PRO A 256 -12.03 -7.13 -21.27
CA PRO A 256 -13.41 -7.38 -21.70
C PRO A 256 -13.91 -6.38 -22.76
N VAL A 257 -13.22 -5.26 -22.95
CA VAL A 257 -13.56 -4.21 -23.93
C VAL A 257 -12.82 -4.44 -25.24
N THR A 258 -11.52 -4.71 -25.20
CA THR A 258 -10.70 -4.86 -26.42
C THR A 258 -10.55 -6.32 -26.87
N GLY A 259 -10.68 -7.27 -25.95
CA GLY A 259 -10.41 -8.69 -26.18
C GLY A 259 -8.91 -9.03 -26.17
N ASP A 260 -8.04 -8.08 -25.86
CA ASP A 260 -6.59 -8.29 -25.84
C ASP A 260 -6.18 -9.12 -24.60
N PRO A 261 -5.15 -9.98 -24.71
CA PRO A 261 -4.64 -10.72 -23.56
C PRO A 261 -3.98 -9.78 -22.55
N ILE A 262 -4.31 -9.97 -21.28
CA ILE A 262 -3.66 -9.34 -20.14
C ILE A 262 -2.61 -10.33 -19.63
N THR A 263 -1.35 -9.91 -19.60
CA THR A 263 -0.19 -10.78 -19.35
C THR A 263 0.44 -10.55 -17.98
N ASP A 264 -0.03 -9.54 -17.24
CA ASP A 264 0.51 -9.09 -15.96
C ASP A 264 -0.55 -9.03 -14.85
N ALA A 265 -1.73 -9.63 -15.03
CA ALA A 265 -2.73 -9.82 -13.98
C ALA A 265 -2.23 -10.77 -12.88
N ALA A 266 -2.62 -10.49 -11.63
CA ALA A 266 -2.46 -11.44 -10.52
C ALA A 266 -3.65 -12.38 -10.48
N VAL A 267 -3.40 -13.66 -10.79
CA VAL A 267 -4.42 -14.71 -10.78
C VAL A 267 -4.20 -15.61 -9.58
N THR A 268 -5.11 -15.54 -8.61
CA THR A 268 -5.08 -16.31 -7.38
C THR A 268 -5.99 -17.54 -7.46
N LEU A 269 -5.63 -18.59 -6.73
CA LEU A 269 -6.29 -19.87 -6.70
C LEU A 269 -6.57 -20.25 -5.24
N SER A 270 -7.82 -20.54 -4.90
CA SER A 270 -8.22 -21.03 -3.59
C SER A 270 -8.96 -22.34 -3.75
N LEU A 271 -8.43 -23.43 -3.20
CA LEU A 271 -9.12 -24.73 -3.18
C LEU A 271 -9.79 -24.89 -1.81
N LEU A 272 -11.11 -24.85 -1.78
CA LEU A 272 -11.91 -25.05 -0.57
C LEU A 272 -12.29 -26.52 -0.44
N GLY A 273 -12.13 -27.07 0.76
CA GLY A 273 -12.42 -28.45 1.10
C GLY A 273 -13.92 -28.79 1.17
N PRO A 274 -14.24 -30.08 1.31
CA PRO A 274 -15.62 -30.59 1.36
C PRO A 274 -16.44 -30.06 2.55
N ASP A 275 -15.79 -29.49 3.56
CA ASP A 275 -16.44 -28.85 4.71
C ASP A 275 -16.83 -27.37 4.45
N GLY A 276 -16.66 -26.89 3.22
CA GLY A 276 -17.03 -25.55 2.77
C GLY A 276 -15.97 -24.47 3.03
N SER A 277 -16.38 -23.20 3.03
CA SER A 277 -15.51 -22.00 3.09
C SER A 277 -14.58 -21.89 4.31
N ASN A 278 -14.72 -22.77 5.31
CA ASN A 278 -13.85 -22.83 6.48
C ASN A 278 -12.67 -23.81 6.33
N ALA A 279 -12.58 -24.54 5.21
CA ALA A 279 -11.60 -25.57 4.98
C ALA A 279 -10.72 -25.27 3.75
N LEU A 280 -10.05 -24.12 3.74
CA LEU A 280 -9.07 -23.82 2.69
C LEU A 280 -7.98 -24.90 2.70
N ALA A 281 -7.96 -25.68 1.63
CA ALA A 281 -7.11 -26.85 1.46
C ALA A 281 -5.86 -26.55 0.66
N PHE A 282 -5.95 -25.61 -0.28
CA PHE A 282 -4.81 -25.08 -1.01
C PHE A 282 -5.04 -23.61 -1.34
N TRP A 283 -3.95 -22.86 -1.42
CA TRP A 283 -3.94 -21.53 -1.99
C TRP A 283 -2.65 -21.28 -2.76
N GLY A 284 -2.74 -20.60 -3.90
CA GLY A 284 -1.60 -20.30 -4.74
C GLY A 284 -1.93 -19.27 -5.82
N ALA A 285 -1.01 -19.11 -6.77
CA ALA A 285 -1.20 -18.25 -7.94
C ALA A 285 -0.93 -19.03 -9.23
N ALA A 286 -1.57 -18.61 -10.31
CA ALA A 286 -1.18 -19.04 -11.65
C ALA A 286 -0.03 -18.15 -12.17
N THR A 287 0.91 -18.75 -12.89
CA THR A 287 2.07 -18.05 -13.45
C THR A 287 1.87 -17.85 -14.94
N TYR A 288 2.10 -16.63 -15.43
CA TYR A 288 2.05 -16.35 -16.87
C TYR A 288 3.24 -17.02 -17.58
N ASN A 289 2.95 -17.80 -18.62
CA ASN A 289 3.93 -18.44 -19.48
C ASN A 289 3.97 -17.73 -20.84
N GLU A 290 5.07 -17.02 -21.13
CA GLU A 290 5.25 -16.26 -22.37
C GLU A 290 5.26 -17.14 -23.63
N ASP A 291 5.66 -18.42 -23.51
CA ASP A 291 5.73 -19.35 -24.64
C ASP A 291 4.34 -19.85 -25.05
N THR A 292 3.43 -20.02 -24.09
CA THR A 292 2.06 -20.50 -24.34
C THR A 292 1.04 -19.37 -24.42
N GLY A 293 1.34 -18.20 -23.84
CA GLY A 293 0.45 -17.06 -23.75
C GLY A 293 -0.66 -17.23 -22.69
N GLU A 294 -0.50 -18.17 -21.77
CA GLU A 294 -1.50 -18.57 -20.78
C GLU A 294 -0.94 -18.47 -19.35
N TYR A 295 -1.83 -18.31 -18.39
CA TYR A 295 -1.55 -18.50 -16.97
C TYR A 295 -1.69 -19.98 -16.63
N GLU A 296 -0.62 -20.57 -16.13
CA GLU A 296 -0.53 -22.00 -15.80
C GLU A 296 -0.49 -22.18 -14.28
N PHE A 297 -1.17 -23.23 -13.80
CA PHE A 297 -1.14 -23.59 -12.40
C PHE A 297 -1.06 -25.09 -12.18
N SER A 298 -0.52 -25.47 -11.02
CA SER A 298 -0.43 -26.85 -10.57
C SER A 298 -0.68 -26.91 -9.07
N ILE A 299 -1.57 -27.81 -8.65
CA ILE A 299 -1.95 -28.04 -7.27
C ILE A 299 -1.64 -29.50 -6.93
N ASP A 300 -0.79 -29.72 -5.93
CA ASP A 300 -0.52 -31.06 -5.41
C ASP A 300 -1.64 -31.48 -4.45
N THR A 301 -2.29 -32.61 -4.74
CA THR A 301 -3.37 -33.14 -3.90
C THR A 301 -2.87 -34.03 -2.75
N THR A 302 -1.55 -34.19 -2.61
CA THR A 302 -0.96 -34.98 -1.53
C THR A 302 -1.41 -34.46 -0.16
N GLY A 303 -2.00 -35.34 0.64
CA GLY A 303 -2.48 -35.01 1.99
C GLY A 303 -3.89 -34.41 2.04
N LEU A 304 -4.54 -34.20 0.89
CA LEU A 304 -5.96 -33.86 0.85
C LEU A 304 -6.82 -35.06 1.27
N ALA A 305 -7.94 -34.77 1.93
CA ALA A 305 -8.95 -35.78 2.23
C ALA A 305 -9.78 -36.07 0.97
N PRO A 306 -10.29 -37.29 0.76
CA PRO A 306 -11.23 -37.53 -0.32
C PRO A 306 -12.51 -36.71 -0.14
N GLY A 307 -13.02 -36.11 -1.21
CA GLY A 307 -14.23 -35.30 -1.19
C GLY A 307 -14.36 -34.35 -2.39
N THR A 308 -15.42 -33.55 -2.38
CA THR A 308 -15.64 -32.49 -3.37
C THR A 308 -15.02 -31.20 -2.87
N TYR A 309 -14.14 -30.63 -3.68
CA TYR A 309 -13.48 -29.36 -3.46
C TYR A 309 -14.05 -28.30 -4.41
N GLU A 310 -13.94 -27.03 -4.01
CA GLU A 310 -14.26 -25.89 -4.86
C GLU A 310 -12.98 -25.09 -5.13
N LEU A 311 -12.51 -25.11 -6.37
CA LEU A 311 -11.42 -24.27 -6.83
C LEU A 311 -11.98 -22.92 -7.27
N ILE A 312 -11.65 -21.88 -6.52
CA ILE A 312 -11.96 -20.49 -6.81
C ILE A 312 -10.74 -19.87 -7.46
N ILE A 313 -10.91 -19.37 -8.67
CA ILE A 313 -9.92 -18.61 -9.43
C ILE A 313 -10.35 -17.14 -9.40
N GLN A 314 -9.45 -16.26 -8.99
CA GLN A 314 -9.73 -14.84 -8.81
C GLN A 314 -8.66 -13.97 -9.44
N THR A 315 -9.07 -12.93 -10.15
CA THR A 315 -8.20 -11.83 -10.60
C THR A 315 -8.26 -10.67 -9.61
N ASP A 316 -7.24 -9.82 -9.66
CA ASP A 316 -7.06 -8.62 -8.84
C ASP A 316 -8.15 -7.55 -9.02
N ASP A 317 -8.89 -7.60 -10.12
CA ASP A 317 -10.06 -6.75 -10.38
C ASP A 317 -11.35 -7.25 -9.70
N GLY A 318 -11.26 -8.34 -8.95
CA GLY A 318 -12.37 -8.93 -8.20
C GLY A 318 -13.27 -9.85 -9.03
N GLN A 319 -12.93 -10.13 -10.29
CA GLN A 319 -13.60 -11.23 -10.99
C GLN A 319 -13.21 -12.55 -10.35
N SER A 320 -14.21 -13.44 -10.25
CA SER A 320 -14.05 -14.74 -9.66
C SER A 320 -14.79 -15.78 -10.48
N MET A 321 -14.23 -16.98 -10.48
CA MET A 321 -14.84 -18.15 -11.07
C MET A 321 -14.63 -19.32 -10.12
N ALA A 322 -15.67 -20.08 -9.87
CA ALA A 322 -15.62 -21.27 -9.03
C ALA A 322 -15.81 -22.53 -9.88
N VAL A 323 -15.02 -23.55 -9.60
CA VAL A 323 -14.98 -24.81 -10.33
C VAL A 323 -14.97 -25.96 -9.33
N SER A 324 -15.85 -26.94 -9.50
CA SER A 324 -15.89 -28.11 -8.62
C SER A 324 -14.89 -29.16 -9.04
N ILE A 325 -14.12 -29.67 -8.09
CA ILE A 325 -13.10 -30.70 -8.26
C ILE A 325 -13.43 -31.87 -7.35
N GLU A 326 -13.35 -33.09 -7.84
CA GLU A 326 -13.57 -34.28 -7.00
C GLU A 326 -12.22 -34.97 -6.74
N VAL A 327 -11.91 -35.24 -5.48
CA VAL A 327 -10.69 -35.96 -5.08
C VAL A 327 -11.09 -37.29 -4.45
N HIS A 328 -10.63 -38.40 -5.01
CA HIS A 328 -10.88 -39.75 -4.52
C HIS A 328 -9.72 -40.26 -3.66
N GLY A 329 -10.02 -41.16 -2.73
CA GLY A 329 -8.99 -41.89 -1.98
C GLY A 329 -8.15 -42.75 -2.92
N ALA A 330 -6.88 -42.92 -2.55
CA ALA A 330 -5.95 -43.82 -3.23
C ALA A 330 -6.38 -45.30 -3.17
#